data_AF-A0A8R1EMF1-F1
#
_entry.id   AF-A0A8R1EMF1-F1
#
_cell.length_a   1.000
_cell.length_b   1.000
_cell.length_c   1.000
_cell.angle_alpha   90.00
_cell.angle_beta   90.00
_cell.angle_gamma   90.00
#
_symmetry.space_group_name_H-M   'P 1'
#
loop_
_entity.id
_entity.type
_entity.pdbx_description
1 polymer ?
#
loop_
_entity_poly.entity_id
_entity_poly.type
_entity_poly.pdbx_seq_one_letter_code
_entity_poly.pdbx_strand_id
1 'polypeptide(L)'
;MTMGWIIRGYQYSLKQISAVCVVTAGIVIFTLASYEPGDKNIRSGIDSSTWPIPIPPFIVGVCLLSFSLVLSAYLGLYQETFYQKHGKHNEEMMFYVHFLSIPAFALVGDEMYSAFHVANSTPSFIVSGIDTVIPSAWVYIFTICLFQ
;
A
#
# COMPACT_ATOMS: atom_id res chain seq x y z
N MET A 1 -10.64 -1.70 14.67
CA MET A 1 -11.52 -1.57 15.86
C MET A 1 -12.96 -1.95 15.56
N THR A 2 -13.60 -1.43 14.51
CA THR A 2 -14.95 -1.86 14.06
C THR A 2 -15.02 -3.35 13.73
N MET A 3 -14.03 -3.89 13.02
CA MET A 3 -13.99 -5.33 12.69
C MET A 3 -13.85 -6.24 13.92
N GLY A 4 -13.04 -5.84 14.91
CA GLY A 4 -12.88 -6.56 16.17
C GLY A 4 -14.10 -6.45 17.11
N TRP A 5 -14.89 -5.38 16.98
CA TRP A 5 -16.18 -5.24 17.66
C TRP A 5 -17.22 -6.21 17.07
N ILE A 6 -17.35 -6.25 15.74
CA ILE A 6 -18.34 -7.08 15.02
C ILE A 6 -18.05 -8.58 15.17
N ILE A 7 -16.78 -8.98 15.14
CA ILE A 7 -16.40 -10.41 15.11
C ILE A 7 -16.17 -10.99 16.52
N ARG A 8 -15.77 -10.16 17.49
CA ARG A 8 -15.23 -10.66 18.78
C ARG A 8 -15.90 -10.05 20.03
N GLY A 9 -16.88 -9.16 19.87
CA GLY A 9 -17.75 -8.68 20.96
C GLY A 9 -17.08 -7.81 22.04
N TYR A 10 -15.85 -7.35 21.83
CA TYR A 10 -15.12 -6.53 22.82
C TYR A 10 -15.75 -5.15 23.00
N GLN A 11 -16.03 -4.75 24.24
CA GLN A 11 -16.45 -3.39 24.56
C GLN A 11 -15.23 -2.46 24.60
N TYR A 12 -15.24 -1.45 23.72
CA TYR A 12 -14.16 -0.46 23.62
C TYR A 12 -14.37 0.67 24.63
N SER A 13 -13.29 1.09 25.28
CA SER A 13 -13.31 2.23 26.20
C SER A 13 -13.50 3.54 25.43
N LEU A 14 -14.21 4.51 26.02
CA LEU A 14 -14.47 5.83 25.42
C LEU A 14 -13.18 6.54 24.95
N LYS A 15 -12.05 6.32 25.65
CA LYS A 15 -10.73 6.87 25.28
C LYS A 15 -10.21 6.33 23.94
N GLN A 16 -10.52 5.07 23.63
CA GLN A 16 -10.09 4.45 22.37
C GLN A 16 -10.94 4.98 21.21
N ILE A 17 -12.23 5.20 21.43
CA ILE A 17 -13.13 5.78 20.42
C ILE A 17 -12.72 7.22 20.10
N SER A 18 -12.46 8.05 21.11
CA SER A 18 -12.01 9.43 20.89
C SER A 18 -10.66 9.50 20.15
N ALA A 19 -9.71 8.61 20.48
CA ALA A 19 -8.43 8.54 19.78
C ALA A 19 -8.60 8.21 18.29
N VAL A 20 -9.48 7.26 17.95
CA VAL A 20 -9.77 6.93 16.54
C VAL A 20 -10.43 8.09 15.82
N CYS A 21 -11.38 8.79 16.44
CA CYS A 21 -12.00 9.97 15.84
C CYS A 21 -10.97 11.05 15.48
N VAL A 22 -10.02 11.32 16.39
CA VAL A 22 -8.94 12.30 16.16
C VAL A 22 -8.03 11.86 15.00
N VAL A 23 -7.62 10.59 14.97
CA VAL A 23 -6.78 10.05 13.88
C VAL A 23 -7.52 10.13 12.55
N THR A 24 -8.81 9.76 12.52
CA THR A 24 -9.62 9.77 11.30
C THR A 24 -9.82 11.20 10.79
N ALA A 25 -10.10 12.15 11.69
CA ALA A 25 -10.18 13.57 11.35
C ALA A 25 -8.84 14.10 10.80
N GLY A 26 -7.71 13.72 11.41
CA GLY A 26 -6.39 14.10 10.93
C GLY A 26 -6.10 13.59 9.52
N ILE A 27 -6.44 12.32 9.23
CA ILE A 27 -6.29 11.74 7.89
C ILE A 27 -7.17 12.47 6.88
N VAL A 28 -8.43 12.77 7.22
CA VAL A 28 -9.34 13.52 6.32
C VAL A 28 -8.80 14.91 6.02
N ILE A 29 -8.34 15.65 7.04
CA ILE A 29 -7.76 16.99 6.86
C ILE A 29 -6.49 16.91 6.02
N PHE A 30 -5.59 15.98 6.30
CA PHE A 30 -4.36 15.79 5.53
C PHE A 30 -4.64 15.42 4.07
N THR A 31 -5.63 14.56 3.84
CA THR A 31 -6.03 14.14 2.49
C THR A 31 -6.64 15.30 1.71
N LEU A 32 -7.47 16.13 2.35
CA LEU A 32 -8.03 17.34 1.74
C LEU A 32 -6.98 18.44 1.52
N ALA A 33 -6.00 18.58 2.42
CA ALA A 33 -4.90 19.53 2.25
C ALA A 33 -3.94 19.11 1.12
N SER A 34 -3.78 17.80 0.90
CA SER A 34 -2.99 17.24 -0.20
C SER A 34 -3.73 17.29 -1.55
N TYR A 35 -5.00 17.70 -1.56
CA TYR A 35 -5.77 17.87 -2.79
C TYR A 35 -5.49 19.25 -3.39
N GLU A 36 -4.60 19.30 -4.40
CA GLU A 36 -4.40 20.49 -5.23
C GLU A 36 -5.35 20.44 -6.44
N PRO A 37 -6.36 21.33 -6.54
CA PRO A 37 -7.37 21.30 -7.62
C PRO A 37 -6.87 21.80 -8.98
N GLY A 38 -5.58 21.68 -9.28
CA GLY A 38 -5.03 22.30 -10.48
C GLY A 38 -3.60 21.93 -10.79
N ASP A 39 -3.33 20.67 -11.10
CA ASP A 39 -2.33 20.40 -12.14
C ASP A 39 -2.61 19.09 -12.86
N LYS A 40 -2.57 19.14 -14.19
CA LYS A 40 -2.93 18.05 -15.11
C LYS A 40 -1.76 17.06 -15.23
N ASN A 41 -0.96 16.96 -14.18
CA ASN A 41 0.36 16.32 -14.15
C ASN A 41 0.44 15.23 -13.07
N ILE A 42 -0.69 14.72 -12.57
CA ILE A 42 -0.66 13.35 -12.08
C ILE A 42 -0.55 12.47 -13.32
N ARG A 43 0.66 11.97 -13.58
CA ARG A 43 0.99 10.93 -14.56
C ARG A 43 0.32 9.59 -14.18
N SER A 44 -0.98 9.62 -13.89
CA SER A 44 -1.81 8.45 -14.06
C SER A 44 -1.86 8.27 -15.57
N GLY A 45 -1.29 7.18 -16.10
CA GLY A 45 -1.40 6.79 -17.51
C GLY A 45 -2.83 6.41 -17.93
N ILE A 46 -3.80 7.13 -17.38
CA ILE A 46 -5.22 6.98 -17.54
C ILE A 46 -5.67 8.30 -18.16
N ASP A 47 -5.65 8.33 -19.49
CA ASP A 47 -6.25 9.43 -20.22
C ASP A 47 -7.72 9.54 -19.81
N SER A 48 -8.14 10.72 -19.38
CA SER A 48 -9.52 11.03 -18.97
C SER A 48 -10.55 10.76 -20.07
N SER A 49 -10.09 10.54 -21.31
CA SER A 49 -10.91 10.14 -22.47
C SER A 49 -11.24 8.65 -22.53
N THR A 50 -10.55 7.80 -21.77
CA THR A 50 -10.68 6.33 -21.82
C THR A 50 -11.44 5.77 -20.62
N TRP A 51 -11.66 6.56 -19.56
CA TRP A 51 -12.33 6.09 -18.36
C TRP A 51 -13.87 6.14 -18.52
N PRO A 52 -14.58 5.00 -18.46
CA PRO A 52 -16.03 4.94 -18.74
C PRO A 52 -16.91 5.55 -17.64
N ILE A 53 -16.32 6.08 -16.57
CA ILE A 53 -17.02 6.54 -15.37
C ILE A 53 -16.61 8.00 -15.07
N PRO A 54 -17.55 8.94 -14.91
CA PRO A 54 -17.23 10.35 -14.63
C PRO A 54 -16.77 10.60 -13.18
N ILE A 55 -15.90 9.74 -12.63
CA ILE A 55 -15.34 9.87 -11.28
C ILE A 55 -13.89 10.33 -11.38
N PRO A 56 -13.50 11.41 -10.68
CA PRO A 56 -12.11 11.85 -10.58
C PRO A 56 -11.17 10.72 -10.11
N PRO A 57 -9.99 10.53 -10.73
CA PRO A 57 -9.05 9.46 -10.38
C PRO A 57 -8.57 9.55 -8.92
N PHE A 58 -8.54 10.75 -8.35
CA PHE A 58 -8.25 10.97 -6.93
C PHE A 58 -9.24 10.24 -6.00
N ILE A 59 -10.54 10.31 -6.30
CA ILE A 59 -11.59 9.65 -5.48
C ILE A 59 -11.43 8.14 -5.57
N VAL A 60 -11.09 7.61 -6.75
CA VAL A 60 -10.81 6.18 -6.93
C VAL A 60 -9.62 5.76 -6.09
N GLY A 61 -8.54 6.55 -6.07
CA GLY A 61 -7.36 6.30 -5.22
C GLY A 61 -7.70 6.26 -3.73
N VAL A 62 -8.45 7.26 -3.23
CA VAL A 62 -8.88 7.30 -1.83
C VAL A 62 -9.77 6.10 -1.46
N CYS A 63 -10.68 5.70 -2.36
CA CYS A 63 -11.51 4.51 -2.17
C CYS A 63 -10.68 3.22 -2.13
N LEU A 64 -9.72 3.06 -3.04
CA LEU A 64 -8.83 1.89 -3.07
C LEU A 64 -7.96 1.80 -1.81
N LEU A 65 -7.38 2.92 -1.36
CA LEU A 65 -6.61 2.97 -0.11
C LEU A 65 -7.47 2.60 1.10
N SER A 66 -8.68 3.16 1.20
CA SER A 66 -9.64 2.87 2.27
C SER A 66 -10.03 1.40 2.29
N PHE A 67 -10.30 0.82 1.11
CA PHE A 67 -10.61 -0.60 0.98
C PHE A 67 -9.44 -1.49 1.39
N SER A 68 -8.22 -1.15 0.97
CA SER A 68 -6.99 -1.86 1.34
C SER A 68 -6.75 -1.86 2.85
N LEU A 69 -7.01 -0.74 3.54
CA LEU A 69 -6.92 -0.62 4.99
C LEU A 69 -7.89 -1.59 5.71
N VAL A 70 -9.13 -1.70 5.23
CA VAL A 70 -10.12 -2.64 5.77
C VAL A 70 -9.67 -4.08 5.56
N LEU A 71 -9.22 -4.42 4.35
CA LEU A 71 -8.75 -5.77 4.03
C LEU A 71 -7.52 -6.15 4.86
N SER A 72 -6.59 -5.22 5.07
CA SER A 72 -5.41 -5.40 5.93
C SER A 72 -5.78 -5.68 7.38
N ALA A 73 -6.75 -4.92 7.92
CA ALA A 73 -7.27 -5.15 9.26
C ALA A 73 -7.99 -6.51 9.37
N TYR A 74 -8.70 -6.92 8.33
CA TYR A 74 -9.35 -8.23 8.26
C TYR A 74 -8.33 -9.38 8.25
N LEU A 75 -7.29 -9.28 7.42
CA LEU A 75 -6.22 -10.27 7.36
C LEU A 75 -5.51 -10.44 8.71
N GLY A 76 -5.22 -9.34 9.41
CA GLY A 76 -4.62 -9.41 10.75
C GLY A 76 -5.49 -10.14 11.78
N LEU A 77 -6.81 -9.93 11.74
CA LEU A 77 -7.75 -10.65 12.62
C LEU A 77 -7.90 -12.13 12.23
N TYR A 78 -7.91 -12.42 10.93
CA TYR A 78 -7.96 -13.78 10.43
C TYR A 78 -6.71 -14.56 10.84
N GLN A 79 -5.53 -13.95 10.74
CA GLN A 79 -4.28 -14.50 11.24
C GLN A 79 -4.38 -14.82 12.73
N GLU A 80 -4.85 -13.88 13.57
CA GLU A 80 -5.01 -14.10 15.02
C GLU A 80 -5.94 -15.29 15.33
N THR A 81 -7.06 -15.39 14.61
CA THR A 81 -8.04 -16.48 14.78
C THR A 81 -7.49 -17.82 14.30
N PHE A 82 -6.77 -17.82 13.18
CA PHE A 82 -6.16 -19.02 12.62
C PHE A 82 -5.08 -19.57 13.55
N TYR A 83 -4.24 -18.69 14.13
CA TYR A 83 -3.24 -19.04 15.14
C TYR A 83 -3.86 -19.60 16.42
N GLN A 84 -5.01 -19.09 16.86
CA GLN A 84 -5.72 -19.62 18.04
C GLN A 84 -6.29 -21.01 17.81
N LYS A 85 -6.77 -21.30 16.59
CA LYS A 85 -7.45 -22.57 16.28
C LYS A 85 -6.50 -23.72 15.93
N HIS A 86 -5.40 -23.46 15.23
CA HIS A 86 -4.49 -24.50 14.72
C HIS A 86 -3.15 -24.59 15.48
N GLY A 87 -2.95 -23.76 16.51
CA GLY A 87 -1.71 -23.74 17.29
C GLY A 87 -0.52 -23.16 16.50
N LYS A 88 0.65 -23.07 17.16
CA LYS A 88 1.88 -22.49 16.58
C LYS A 88 2.61 -23.49 15.68
N HIS A 89 2.14 -23.65 14.45
CA HIS A 89 2.85 -24.33 13.38
C HIS A 89 3.44 -23.31 12.40
N ASN A 90 4.45 -22.57 12.86
CA ASN A 90 5.01 -21.44 12.11
C ASN A 90 5.65 -21.87 10.78
N GLU A 91 6.26 -23.05 10.71
CA GLU A 91 6.91 -23.54 9.49
C GLU A 91 5.90 -23.84 8.37
N GLU A 92 4.78 -24.49 8.70
CA GLU A 92 3.72 -24.79 7.73
C GLU A 92 3.05 -23.51 7.24
N MET A 93 2.77 -22.56 8.12
CA MET A 93 2.21 -21.26 7.71
C MET A 93 3.16 -20.50 6.79
N MET A 94 4.46 -20.51 7.07
CA MET A 94 5.45 -19.88 6.19
C MET A 94 5.47 -20.54 4.82
N PHE A 95 5.39 -21.88 4.77
CA PHE A 95 5.27 -22.62 3.50
C PHE A 95 4.02 -22.20 2.72
N TYR A 96 2.85 -22.15 3.36
CA TYR A 96 1.60 -21.76 2.68
C TYR A 96 1.63 -20.32 2.16
N VAL A 97 2.18 -19.37 2.92
CA VAL A 97 2.31 -17.99 2.47
C VAL A 97 3.23 -17.90 1.26
N HIS A 98 4.38 -18.56 1.29
CA HIS A 98 5.33 -18.55 0.16
C HIS A 98 4.73 -19.25 -1.06
N PHE A 99 4.15 -20.43 -0.89
CA PHE A 99 3.55 -21.20 -1.97
C PHE A 99 2.41 -20.44 -2.64
N LEU A 100 1.57 -19.74 -1.88
CA LEU A 100 0.47 -18.93 -2.41
C LEU A 100 0.96 -17.62 -3.03
N SER A 101 2.09 -17.08 -2.57
CA SER A 101 2.67 -15.84 -3.13
C SER A 101 3.21 -16.03 -4.56
N ILE A 102 3.75 -17.20 -4.90
CA ILE A 102 4.32 -17.49 -6.23
C ILE A 102 3.31 -17.27 -7.37
N PRO A 103 2.09 -17.88 -7.36
CA PRO A 103 1.11 -17.65 -8.41
C PRO A 103 0.61 -16.20 -8.40
N ALA A 104 0.52 -15.55 -7.24
CA ALA A 104 0.16 -14.14 -7.16
C ALA A 104 1.22 -13.23 -7.82
N PHE A 105 2.51 -13.50 -7.61
CA PHE A 105 3.60 -12.79 -8.29
C PHE A 105 3.63 -13.08 -9.79
N ALA A 106 3.31 -14.31 -10.21
CA ALA A 106 3.23 -14.65 -11.63
C ALA A 106 2.18 -13.81 -12.37
N LEU A 107 1.05 -13.48 -11.73
CA LEU A 107 0.02 -12.61 -12.33
C LEU A 107 0.48 -11.16 -12.54
N VAL A 108 1.46 -10.68 -11.75
CA VAL A 108 1.98 -9.31 -11.81
C VAL A 108 3.36 -9.26 -12.49
N GLY A 109 3.85 -10.40 -12.99
CA GLY A 109 5.22 -10.55 -13.50
C GLY A 109 5.56 -9.60 -14.66
N ASP A 110 4.62 -9.36 -15.58
CA ASP A 110 4.84 -8.46 -16.72
C ASP A 110 5.08 -7.00 -16.28
N GLU A 111 4.32 -6.53 -15.29
CA GLU A 111 4.51 -5.20 -14.70
C GLU A 111 5.85 -5.11 -13.95
N MET A 112 6.28 -6.19 -13.30
CA MET A 112 7.59 -6.23 -12.66
C MET A 112 8.74 -6.15 -13.67
N TYR A 113 8.61 -6.83 -14.81
CA TYR A 113 9.61 -6.78 -15.88
C TYR A 113 9.70 -5.40 -16.51
N SER A 114 8.55 -4.77 -16.79
CA SER A 114 8.52 -3.41 -17.34
C SER A 114 9.11 -2.40 -16.34
N ALA A 115 8.76 -2.49 -15.06
CA ALA A 115 9.32 -1.64 -14.00
C ALA A 115 10.84 -1.81 -13.86
N PHE A 116 11.35 -3.04 -13.96
CA PHE A 116 12.78 -3.32 -13.92
C PHE A 116 13.53 -2.67 -15.09
N HIS A 117 12.97 -2.74 -16.29
CA HIS A 117 13.54 -2.08 -17.46
C HIS A 117 13.54 -0.56 -17.30
N VAL A 118 12.47 0.03 -16.77
CA VAL A 118 12.39 1.48 -16.51
C VAL A 118 13.42 1.91 -15.46
N ALA A 119 13.61 1.11 -14.40
CA ALA A 119 14.61 1.38 -13.37
C ALA A 119 16.04 1.39 -13.94
N ASN A 120 16.33 0.49 -14.89
CA ASN A 120 17.64 0.42 -15.54
C ASN A 120 17.89 1.55 -16.56
N SER A 121 16.84 2.07 -17.19
CA SER A 121 16.92 3.20 -18.14
C SER A 121 16.94 4.58 -17.46
N THR A 122 16.93 4.65 -16.13
CA THR A 122 16.89 5.91 -15.39
C THR A 122 18.28 6.59 -15.41
N PRO A 123 18.37 7.93 -15.57
CA PRO A 123 19.65 8.62 -15.59
C PRO A 123 20.49 8.39 -14.32
N SER A 124 21.80 8.44 -14.52
CA SER A 124 22.82 8.34 -13.47
C SER A 124 22.63 9.43 -12.42
N PHE A 125 22.79 9.09 -11.14
CA PHE A 125 22.73 10.08 -10.07
C PHE A 125 24.02 10.91 -10.06
N ILE A 126 23.90 12.24 -10.12
CA ILE A 126 25.03 13.16 -10.05
C ILE A 126 25.18 13.62 -8.61
N VAL A 127 26.14 13.06 -7.88
CA VAL A 127 26.55 13.56 -6.56
C VAL A 127 27.85 14.32 -6.72
N SER A 128 27.84 15.60 -6.38
CA SER A 128 29.05 16.40 -6.18
C SER A 128 30.08 16.30 -7.32
N GLY A 129 29.64 16.46 -8.58
CA GLY A 129 30.54 16.59 -9.74
C GLY A 129 31.28 15.32 -10.17
N ILE A 130 30.93 14.15 -9.64
CA ILE A 130 31.45 12.86 -10.08
C ILE A 130 30.31 12.06 -10.70
N ASP A 131 30.43 11.72 -11.99
CA ASP A 131 29.49 10.84 -12.70
C ASP A 131 29.59 9.43 -12.12
N THR A 132 28.75 9.11 -11.14
CA THR A 132 28.62 7.73 -10.68
C THR A 132 27.77 6.92 -11.66
N VAL A 133 28.28 5.76 -12.07
CA VAL A 133 27.71 4.82 -13.07
C VAL A 133 26.38 4.17 -12.62
N ILE A 134 25.89 4.49 -11.43
CA ILE A 134 24.73 3.83 -10.81
C ILE A 134 23.45 4.63 -11.14
N PRO A 135 22.42 4.01 -11.76
CA PRO A 135 21.14 4.68 -12.01
C PRO A 135 20.49 5.16 -10.71
N SER A 136 19.91 6.36 -10.70
CA SER A 136 19.35 6.95 -9.47
C SER A 136 18.22 6.13 -8.87
N ALA A 137 17.46 5.39 -9.69
CA ALA A 137 16.37 4.52 -9.24
C ALA A 137 16.83 3.45 -8.24
N TRP A 138 18.00 2.84 -8.46
CA TRP A 138 18.54 1.80 -7.57
C TRP A 138 19.00 2.36 -6.22
N VAL A 139 19.54 3.58 -6.21
CA VAL A 139 19.93 4.27 -4.97
C VAL A 139 18.70 4.59 -4.12
N TYR A 140 17.61 5.05 -4.74
CA TYR A 140 16.36 5.30 -4.02
C TYR A 140 15.76 4.00 -3.47
N ILE A 141 15.71 2.92 -4.26
CA ILE A 141 15.22 1.62 -3.80
C ILE A 141 16.05 1.13 -2.60
N PHE A 142 17.38 1.18 -2.69
CA PHE A 142 18.25 0.78 -1.60
C PHE A 142 18.05 1.62 -0.33
N THR A 143 17.88 2.94 -0.50
CA THR A 143 17.63 3.85 0.63
C THR A 143 16.30 3.54 1.31
N ILE A 144 15.24 3.26 0.53
CA ILE A 144 13.94 2.86 1.06
C ILE A 144 14.06 1.53 1.82
N CYS A 145 14.72 0.52 1.23
CA CYS A 145 14.93 -0.77 1.90
C CYS A 145 15.74 -0.67 3.20
N LEU A 146 16.65 0.31 3.31
CA LEU A 146 17.44 0.50 4.53
C LEU A 146 16.63 1.20 5.65
N PHE A 147 15.64 2.02 5.28
CA PHE A 147 14.80 2.77 6.21
C PHE A 147 13.46 2.12 6.55
N GLN A 148 13.03 1.11 5.79
CA GLN A 148 11.80 0.34 5.98
C GLN A 148 12.00 -0.83 6.94
#